data_AF-A0A9D9IAC9-F1
#
_entry.id   AF-A0A9D9IAC9-F1
#
_cell.length_a   1.000
_cell.length_b   1.000
_cell.length_c   1.000
_cell.angle_alpha   90.00
_cell.angle_beta   90.00
_cell.angle_gamma   90.00
#
_symmetry.space_group_name_H-M   'P 1'
#
loop_
_entity.id
_entity.type
_entity.pdbx_description
1 polymer ?
#
loop_
_entity_poly.entity_id
_entity_poly.type
_entity_poly.pdbx_seq_one_letter_code
_entity_poly.pdbx_strand_id
1 'polypeptide(L)'
;DDIISTLLNLDTVSGDLIIFHYSGHGESSGALVPDIDTSSRLKPEDLLDTLKLIDGKKCLFIDSCYSGSFIEDSSKLENGEKFDEDGNLIADGFASSLIAAIENAFKGEAENTEIWALTAATDKQLSFDSWDNGMANQDKYGAFTYYLLEALGYDTEKDEAAIPVRRGNVTFYSLYSEIRKTMPVSLRREATPQVTLNPLDLVLFSF
;
A
#
# COMPACT_ATOMS: atom_id res chain seq x y z
N ASP A 1 -24.62 -7.57 6.05
CA ASP A 1 -23.63 -6.52 6.34
C ASP A 1 -22.32 -6.93 5.71
N ASP A 2 -22.12 -6.50 4.47
CA ASP A 2 -20.85 -6.68 3.77
C ASP A 2 -20.02 -5.38 3.82
N ILE A 3 -18.74 -5.48 3.49
CA ILE A 3 -17.78 -4.36 3.55
C ILE A 3 -18.26 -3.19 2.66
N ILE A 4 -18.81 -3.48 1.48
CA ILE A 4 -19.31 -2.47 0.53
C ILE A 4 -20.45 -1.66 1.15
N SER A 5 -21.44 -2.34 1.72
CA SER A 5 -22.57 -1.72 2.40
C SER A 5 -22.10 -0.86 3.57
N THR A 6 -21.08 -1.31 4.30
CA THR A 6 -20.49 -0.54 5.41
C THR A 6 -19.88 0.77 4.90
N LEU A 7 -19.09 0.70 3.82
CA LEU A 7 -18.45 1.86 3.20
C LEU A 7 -19.48 2.88 2.67
N LEU A 8 -20.52 2.42 1.97
CA LEU A 8 -21.56 3.28 1.41
C LEU A 8 -22.44 3.97 2.46
N ASN A 9 -22.45 3.47 3.70
CA ASN A 9 -23.21 4.04 4.81
C ASN A 9 -22.36 4.97 5.70
N LEU A 10 -21.09 5.22 5.36
CA LEU A 10 -20.28 6.20 6.07
C LEU A 10 -20.82 7.61 5.82
N ASP A 11 -20.99 8.38 6.89
CA ASP A 11 -21.34 9.81 6.82
C ASP A 11 -20.04 10.61 6.63
N THR A 12 -19.66 10.86 5.37
CA THR A 12 -18.39 11.48 4.97
C THR A 12 -18.60 12.81 4.26
N VAL A 13 -17.66 13.73 4.39
CA VAL A 13 -17.59 14.98 3.63
C VAL A 13 -16.23 15.14 2.95
N SER A 14 -16.12 16.07 1.98
CA SER A 14 -14.92 16.21 1.13
C SER A 14 -13.61 16.52 1.90
N GLY A 15 -13.70 16.97 3.15
CA GLY A 15 -12.54 17.25 4.00
C GLY A 15 -11.99 16.03 4.72
N ASP A 16 -12.70 14.91 4.70
CA ASP A 16 -12.36 13.73 5.49
C ASP A 16 -11.22 12.92 4.85
N LEU A 17 -10.52 12.18 5.71
CA LEU A 17 -9.56 11.15 5.32
C LEU A 17 -10.09 9.79 5.79
N ILE A 18 -10.30 8.89 4.85
CA ILE A 18 -10.74 7.52 5.08
C ILE A 18 -9.51 6.62 4.96
N ILE A 19 -9.21 5.87 6.01
CA ILE A 19 -8.14 4.88 6.00
C ILE A 19 -8.78 3.50 5.96
N PHE A 20 -8.51 2.76 4.88
CA PHE A 20 -8.90 1.37 4.72
C PHE A 20 -7.65 0.50 4.86
N HIS A 21 -7.62 -0.37 5.87
CA HIS A 21 -6.55 -1.34 6.05
C HIS A 21 -7.12 -2.75 5.97
N TYR A 22 -6.52 -3.59 5.13
CA TYR A 22 -6.82 -5.01 5.04
C TYR A 22 -5.52 -5.81 5.19
N SER A 23 -5.56 -6.85 6.03
CA SER A 23 -4.49 -7.82 6.15
C SER A 23 -5.12 -9.22 6.17
N GLY A 24 -4.74 -10.07 5.22
CA GLY A 24 -5.35 -11.38 5.07
C GLY A 24 -5.07 -12.03 3.72
N HIS A 25 -5.88 -13.03 3.36
CA HIS A 25 -5.71 -13.75 2.11
C HIS A 25 -6.19 -12.95 0.89
N GLY A 26 -5.52 -13.21 -0.23
CA GLY A 26 -5.91 -12.74 -1.56
C GLY A 26 -5.83 -13.86 -2.57
N GLU A 27 -6.71 -13.80 -3.57
CA GLU A 27 -6.73 -14.74 -4.69
C GLU A 27 -5.93 -14.18 -5.88
N SER A 28 -5.57 -15.03 -6.85
CA SER A 28 -4.80 -14.61 -8.03
C SER A 28 -5.49 -13.56 -8.92
N SER A 29 -6.79 -13.32 -8.69
CA SER A 29 -7.55 -12.22 -9.30
C SER A 29 -7.30 -10.88 -8.61
N GLY A 30 -6.60 -10.86 -7.47
CA GLY A 30 -6.48 -9.70 -6.59
C GLY A 30 -7.62 -9.55 -5.59
N ALA A 31 -8.66 -10.41 -5.65
CA ALA A 31 -9.78 -10.32 -4.73
C ALA A 31 -9.34 -10.62 -3.28
N LEU A 32 -9.81 -9.79 -2.35
CA LEU A 32 -9.61 -9.98 -0.92
C LEU A 32 -10.59 -11.04 -0.41
N VAL A 33 -10.13 -11.88 0.51
CA VAL A 33 -10.89 -12.98 1.09
C VAL A 33 -11.14 -12.71 2.58
N PRO A 34 -12.11 -11.85 2.92
CA PRO A 34 -12.40 -11.49 4.31
C PRO A 34 -13.04 -12.64 5.11
N ASP A 35 -13.69 -13.59 4.43
CA ASP A 35 -14.29 -14.78 5.02
C ASP A 35 -14.06 -16.02 4.13
N ILE A 36 -14.13 -17.21 4.73
CA ILE A 36 -13.93 -18.49 4.06
C ILE A 36 -14.97 -18.73 2.95
N ASP A 37 -16.17 -18.14 3.07
CA ASP A 37 -17.26 -18.23 2.09
C ASP A 37 -16.96 -17.47 0.79
N THR A 38 -17.05 -18.15 -0.36
CA THR A 38 -16.77 -17.62 -1.71
C THR A 38 -17.66 -16.48 -2.15
N SER A 39 -18.79 -16.28 -1.47
CA SER A 39 -19.68 -15.15 -1.72
C SER A 39 -19.18 -13.82 -1.15
N SER A 40 -18.18 -13.83 -0.27
CA SER A 40 -17.67 -12.64 0.43
C SER A 40 -16.43 -11.99 -0.22
N ARG A 41 -15.98 -12.51 -1.37
CA ARG A 41 -14.79 -12.00 -2.07
C ARG A 41 -15.00 -10.55 -2.46
N LEU A 42 -14.11 -9.69 -1.99
CA LEU A 42 -14.11 -8.27 -2.33
C LEU A 42 -13.13 -8.04 -3.47
N LYS A 43 -13.65 -7.84 -4.68
CA LYS A 43 -12.81 -7.63 -5.85
C LYS A 43 -12.21 -6.21 -5.86
N PRO A 44 -11.06 -6.01 -6.51
CA PRO A 44 -10.45 -4.69 -6.63
C PRO A 44 -11.38 -3.66 -7.25
N GLU A 45 -12.04 -3.99 -8.36
CA GLU A 45 -12.95 -3.09 -9.05
C GLU A 45 -14.15 -2.69 -8.17
N ASP A 46 -14.76 -3.65 -7.47
CA ASP A 46 -15.92 -3.41 -6.61
C ASP A 46 -15.57 -2.45 -5.45
N LEU A 47 -14.40 -2.63 -4.83
CA LEU A 47 -13.93 -1.76 -3.76
C LEU A 47 -13.57 -0.37 -4.28
N LEU A 48 -12.75 -0.28 -5.34
CA LEU A 48 -12.29 0.99 -5.89
C LEU A 48 -13.45 1.83 -6.42
N ASP A 49 -14.41 1.22 -7.13
CA ASP A 49 -15.60 1.93 -7.61
C ASP A 49 -16.51 2.38 -6.48
N THR A 50 -16.65 1.57 -5.41
CA THR A 50 -17.37 1.98 -4.20
C THR A 50 -16.71 3.18 -3.54
N LEU A 51 -15.38 3.17 -3.40
CA LEU A 51 -14.64 4.27 -2.80
C LEU A 51 -14.76 5.57 -3.62
N LYS A 52 -14.88 5.50 -4.95
CA LYS A 52 -15.13 6.69 -5.79
C LYS A 52 -16.48 7.36 -5.49
N LEU A 53 -17.44 6.65 -4.91
CA LEU A 53 -18.78 7.17 -4.57
C LEU A 53 -18.84 7.87 -3.22
N ILE A 54 -17.81 7.72 -2.39
CA ILE A 54 -17.76 8.26 -1.03
C ILE A 54 -16.99 9.58 -1.08
N ASP A 55 -17.36 10.57 -0.28
CA ASP A 55 -16.64 11.85 -0.24
C ASP A 55 -15.33 11.74 0.55
N GLY A 56 -14.37 12.62 0.26
CA GLY A 56 -13.10 12.72 0.99
C GLY A 56 -11.95 11.93 0.36
N LYS A 57 -10.77 11.99 0.97
CA LYS A 57 -9.56 11.29 0.47
C LYS A 57 -9.49 9.89 1.05
N LYS A 58 -9.04 8.92 0.26
CA LYS A 58 -9.00 7.50 0.64
C LYS A 58 -7.56 7.02 0.63
N CYS A 59 -7.17 6.36 1.70
CA CYS A 59 -5.84 5.82 1.92
C CYS A 59 -5.99 4.32 2.17
N LEU A 60 -5.48 3.49 1.26
CA LEU A 60 -5.58 2.05 1.30
C LEU A 60 -4.22 1.46 1.67
N PHE A 61 -4.24 0.55 2.64
CA PHE A 61 -3.10 -0.29 2.99
C PHE A 61 -3.55 -1.75 2.86
N ILE A 62 -3.02 -2.48 1.88
CA ILE A 62 -3.47 -3.83 1.55
C ILE A 62 -2.32 -4.83 1.72
N ASP A 63 -2.33 -5.58 2.83
CA ASP A 63 -1.44 -6.71 3.08
C ASP A 63 -2.10 -8.02 2.65
N SER A 64 -1.91 -8.38 1.39
CA SER A 64 -2.52 -9.55 0.78
C SER A 64 -1.74 -10.00 -0.46
N CYS A 65 -1.81 -11.30 -0.78
CA CYS A 65 -1.33 -11.82 -2.05
C CYS A 65 -2.00 -11.09 -3.21
N TYR A 66 -1.25 -10.85 -4.28
CA TYR A 66 -1.71 -10.19 -5.51
C TYR A 66 -2.28 -8.78 -5.31
N SER A 67 -2.03 -8.15 -4.15
CA SER A 67 -2.61 -6.87 -3.75
C SER A 67 -2.26 -5.70 -4.68
N GLY A 68 -1.23 -5.82 -5.51
CA GLY A 68 -0.94 -4.85 -6.57
C GLY A 68 -2.05 -4.69 -7.60
N SER A 69 -3.07 -5.56 -7.60
CA SER A 69 -4.31 -5.39 -8.37
C SER A 69 -5.13 -4.15 -7.99
N PHE A 70 -4.92 -3.59 -6.80
CA PHE A 70 -5.54 -2.34 -6.34
C PHE A 70 -4.80 -1.09 -6.84
N ILE A 71 -3.67 -1.26 -7.54
CA ILE A 71 -2.93 -0.18 -8.18
C ILE A 71 -3.32 -0.15 -9.66
N GLU A 72 -3.70 1.01 -10.17
CA GLU A 72 -3.95 1.19 -11.60
C GLU A 72 -2.74 0.80 -12.43
N ASP A 73 -2.95 0.19 -13.60
CA ASP A 73 -1.85 -0.25 -14.48
C ASP A 73 -0.86 0.88 -14.82
N SER A 74 -1.36 2.11 -14.96
CA SER A 74 -0.59 3.34 -15.18
C SER A 74 0.36 3.69 -14.01
N SER A 75 0.00 3.24 -12.80
CA SER A 75 0.72 3.46 -11.55
C SER A 75 1.55 2.25 -11.12
N LYS A 76 1.35 1.08 -11.75
CA LYS A 76 2.13 -0.12 -11.43
C LYS A 76 3.58 0.15 -11.78
N LEU A 77 4.46 -0.09 -10.81
CA LEU A 77 5.88 -0.03 -11.05
C LEU A 77 6.25 -1.29 -11.83
N GLU A 78 6.43 -1.15 -13.16
CA GLU A 78 6.90 -2.26 -14.00
C GLU A 78 8.13 -2.88 -13.35
N ASN A 79 7.98 -4.13 -12.88
CA ASN A 79 8.99 -4.95 -12.21
C ASN A 79 10.08 -4.14 -11.53
N GLY A 80 9.72 -3.72 -10.33
CA GLY A 80 10.49 -2.94 -9.39
C GLY A 80 11.92 -3.42 -9.25
N GLU A 81 12.75 -2.47 -8.83
CA GLU A 81 14.09 -2.72 -8.33
C GLU A 81 14.91 -3.73 -9.13
N LYS A 82 15.67 -3.23 -10.10
CA LYS A 82 16.73 -4.04 -10.67
C LYS A 82 17.82 -4.16 -9.63
N PHE A 83 18.24 -5.39 -9.38
CA PHE A 83 19.39 -5.66 -8.53
C PHE A 83 20.51 -6.31 -9.35
N ASP A 84 21.75 -6.08 -8.96
CA ASP A 84 22.89 -6.83 -9.50
C ASP A 84 22.96 -8.26 -8.91
N GLU A 85 23.96 -9.01 -9.36
CA GLU A 85 24.24 -10.39 -8.94
C GLU A 85 24.56 -10.49 -7.44
N ASP A 86 25.06 -9.41 -6.84
CA ASP A 86 25.43 -9.33 -5.42
C ASP A 86 24.26 -8.88 -4.52
N GLY A 87 23.10 -8.55 -5.11
CA GLY A 87 21.93 -8.12 -4.35
C GLY A 87 21.80 -6.61 -4.15
N ASN A 88 22.65 -5.79 -4.75
CA ASN A 88 22.58 -4.34 -4.63
C ASN A 88 21.55 -3.76 -5.60
N LEU A 89 20.79 -2.76 -5.14
CA LEU A 89 19.83 -2.04 -5.98
C LEU A 89 20.59 -1.22 -7.04
N ILE A 90 20.38 -1.53 -8.31
CA ILE A 90 21.00 -0.84 -9.46
C ILE A 90 20.03 0.07 -10.21
N ALA A 91 18.71 -0.14 -10.08
CA ALA A 91 17.71 0.80 -10.57
C ALA A 91 16.42 0.67 -9.79
N ASP A 92 15.87 1.81 -9.35
CA ASP A 92 14.52 1.90 -8.80
C ASP A 92 13.63 2.65 -9.78
N GLY A 93 12.59 1.97 -10.27
CA GLY A 93 11.62 2.57 -11.20
C GLY A 93 10.77 3.68 -10.56
N PHE A 94 10.71 3.76 -9.23
CA PHE A 94 9.80 4.68 -8.54
C PHE A 94 9.99 6.15 -8.93
N ALA A 95 11.21 6.67 -8.90
CA ALA A 95 11.45 8.08 -9.23
C ALA A 95 11.08 8.41 -10.69
N SER A 96 11.43 7.54 -11.63
CA SER A 96 11.10 7.71 -13.04
C SER A 96 9.59 7.61 -13.29
N SER A 97 8.91 6.65 -12.67
CA SER A 97 7.46 6.50 -12.80
C SER A 97 6.71 7.67 -12.15
N LEU A 98 7.17 8.18 -11.01
CA LEU A 98 6.60 9.37 -10.38
C LEU A 98 6.77 10.61 -11.27
N ILE A 99 7.94 10.80 -11.87
CA ILE A 99 8.16 11.90 -12.83
C ILE A 99 7.19 11.78 -14.00
N ALA A 100 7.02 10.58 -14.57
CA ALA A 100 6.08 10.34 -15.66
C ALA A 100 4.62 10.64 -15.26
N ALA A 101 4.20 10.24 -14.06
CA ALA A 101 2.87 10.54 -13.52
C ALA A 101 2.64 12.06 -13.39
N ILE A 102 3.64 12.79 -12.88
CA ILE A 102 3.60 14.25 -12.77
C ILE A 102 3.52 14.90 -14.16
N GLU A 103 4.33 14.45 -15.12
CA GLU A 103 4.30 14.96 -16.49
C GLU A 103 2.95 14.74 -17.18
N ASN A 104 2.35 13.57 -17.01
CA ASN A 104 1.03 13.26 -17.56
C ASN A 104 -0.06 14.13 -16.93
N ALA A 105 0.03 14.42 -15.63
CA ALA A 105 -0.87 15.35 -14.98
C ALA A 105 -0.76 16.78 -15.53
N PHE A 106 0.47 17.25 -15.79
CA PHE A 106 0.66 18.55 -16.44
C PHE A 106 0.10 18.63 -17.86
N LYS A 107 0.00 17.49 -18.56
CA LYS A 107 -0.66 17.38 -19.87
C LYS A 107 -2.18 17.28 -19.80
N GLY A 108 -2.76 17.14 -18.59
CA GLY A 108 -4.18 16.87 -18.40
C GLY A 108 -4.58 15.43 -18.75
N GLU A 109 -3.61 14.52 -18.78
CA GLU A 109 -3.78 13.10 -19.15
C GLU A 109 -3.90 12.19 -17.90
N ALA A 110 -3.69 12.73 -16.70
CA ALA A 110 -3.83 11.98 -15.46
C ALA A 110 -5.24 12.11 -14.89
N GLU A 111 -5.83 10.97 -14.50
CA GLU A 111 -6.99 10.97 -13.62
C GLU A 111 -6.52 11.31 -12.20
N ASN A 112 -7.00 12.42 -11.65
CA ASN A 112 -6.74 12.74 -10.25
C ASN A 112 -7.69 11.92 -9.38
N THR A 113 -7.24 10.75 -8.94
CA THR A 113 -8.02 9.94 -8.02
C THR A 113 -7.83 10.47 -6.60
N GLU A 114 -8.91 10.60 -5.84
CA GLU A 114 -8.82 10.85 -4.40
C GLU A 114 -8.49 9.56 -3.63
N ILE A 115 -7.78 8.61 -4.26
CA ILE A 115 -7.47 7.28 -3.73
C ILE A 115 -5.96 7.05 -3.84
N TRP A 116 -5.34 6.76 -2.71
CA TRP A 116 -3.94 6.37 -2.59
C TRP A 116 -3.87 4.97 -2.01
N ALA A 117 -3.13 4.06 -2.64
CA ALA A 117 -2.98 2.69 -2.15
C ALA A 117 -1.51 2.29 -2.01
N LEU A 118 -1.14 1.69 -0.88
CA LEU A 118 0.09 0.92 -0.69
C LEU A 118 -0.27 -0.55 -0.54
N THR A 119 0.43 -1.41 -1.25
CA THR A 119 0.15 -2.85 -1.28
C THR A 119 1.39 -3.65 -0.93
N ALA A 120 1.21 -4.83 -0.36
CA ALA A 120 2.32 -5.70 0.04
C ALA A 120 3.09 -6.31 -1.13
N ALA A 121 2.43 -6.50 -2.27
CA ALA A 121 2.97 -7.22 -3.41
C ALA A 121 2.51 -6.61 -4.74
N THR A 122 3.13 -7.03 -5.84
CA THR A 122 2.59 -6.80 -7.20
C THR A 122 1.32 -7.62 -7.42
N ASP A 123 0.65 -7.38 -8.55
CA ASP A 123 -0.52 -8.15 -9.01
C ASP A 123 -0.19 -9.59 -9.46
N LYS A 124 1.08 -10.01 -9.36
CA LYS A 124 1.57 -11.34 -9.77
C LYS A 124 2.32 -12.08 -8.66
N GLN A 125 2.54 -11.44 -7.52
CA GLN A 125 3.31 -11.99 -6.41
C GLN A 125 2.41 -12.36 -5.24
N LEU A 126 2.88 -13.31 -4.44
CA LEU A 126 2.33 -13.58 -3.12
C LEU A 126 2.78 -12.49 -2.13
N SER A 127 2.07 -12.35 -1.01
CA SER A 127 2.56 -11.65 0.18
C SER A 127 2.90 -12.67 1.26
N PHE A 128 3.64 -12.23 2.28
CA PHE A 128 4.13 -13.09 3.35
C PHE A 128 3.50 -12.71 4.69
N ASP A 129 3.01 -13.70 5.41
CA ASP A 129 2.46 -13.57 6.76
C ASP A 129 3.53 -13.28 7.81
N SER A 130 4.76 -13.70 7.55
CA SER A 130 5.96 -13.47 8.36
C SER A 130 7.20 -13.65 7.47
N TRP A 131 8.35 -13.12 7.88
CA TRP A 131 9.61 -13.39 7.20
C TRP A 131 10.69 -13.67 8.24
N ASP A 132 10.95 -14.95 8.55
CA ASP A 132 11.90 -15.35 9.59
C ASP A 132 13.31 -14.78 9.31
N ASN A 133 13.63 -13.67 9.95
CA ASN A 133 14.93 -13.01 9.96
C ASN A 133 15.52 -12.94 11.39
N GLY A 134 14.91 -13.63 12.35
CA GLY A 134 15.28 -13.58 13.76
C GLY A 134 14.80 -12.33 14.54
N MET A 135 13.89 -11.51 14.00
CA MET A 135 13.30 -10.38 14.73
C MET A 135 12.13 -10.83 15.62
N ALA A 136 12.09 -10.35 16.86
CA ALA A 136 11.01 -10.65 17.79
C ALA A 136 9.68 -10.03 17.31
N ASN A 137 8.56 -10.72 17.54
CA ASN A 137 7.19 -10.29 17.23
C ASN A 137 6.79 -10.19 15.74
N GLN A 138 7.63 -10.61 14.80
CA GLN A 138 7.25 -10.59 13.40
C GLN A 138 6.07 -11.53 13.08
N ASP A 139 5.94 -12.63 13.84
CA ASP A 139 4.81 -13.57 13.71
C ASP A 139 3.43 -12.97 14.06
N LYS A 140 3.39 -11.72 14.59
CA LYS A 140 2.15 -11.04 14.95
C LYS A 140 1.52 -10.25 13.80
N TYR A 141 2.28 -9.95 12.75
CA TYR A 141 1.84 -9.08 11.65
C TYR A 141 2.30 -9.66 10.32
N GLY A 142 1.49 -9.47 9.27
CA GLY A 142 1.97 -9.65 7.90
C GLY A 142 3.26 -8.86 7.66
N ALA A 143 4.15 -9.40 6.84
CA ALA A 143 5.49 -8.83 6.68
C ALA A 143 5.43 -7.38 6.17
N PHE A 144 4.47 -7.04 5.30
CA PHE A 144 4.27 -5.66 4.86
C PHE A 144 3.72 -4.78 5.99
N THR A 145 2.68 -5.24 6.71
CA THR A 145 2.14 -4.51 7.86
C THR A 145 3.22 -4.21 8.91
N TYR A 146 4.15 -5.13 9.17
CA TYR A 146 5.29 -4.90 10.06
C TYR A 146 6.12 -3.67 9.63
N TYR A 147 6.58 -3.62 8.37
CA TYR A 147 7.39 -2.50 7.88
C TYR A 147 6.59 -1.20 7.72
N LEU A 148 5.28 -1.29 7.46
CA LEU A 148 4.38 -0.13 7.47
C LEU A 148 4.32 0.49 8.87
N LEU A 149 4.16 -0.33 9.91
CA LEU A 149 4.15 0.11 11.31
C LEU A 149 5.49 0.75 11.70
N GLU A 150 6.61 0.12 11.35
CA GLU A 150 7.94 0.72 11.56
C GLU A 150 8.09 2.08 10.84
N ALA A 151 7.64 2.18 9.58
CA ALA A 151 7.70 3.41 8.80
C ALA A 151 6.83 4.54 9.39
N LEU A 152 5.73 4.18 10.06
CA LEU A 152 4.89 5.09 10.83
C LEU A 152 5.49 5.46 12.20
N GLY A 153 6.57 4.78 12.62
CA GLY A 153 7.23 4.99 13.90
C GLY A 153 6.62 4.19 15.06
N TYR A 154 5.92 3.10 14.79
CA TYR A 154 5.49 2.16 15.82
C TYR A 154 6.67 1.30 16.27
N ASP A 155 6.81 1.08 17.59
CA ASP A 155 7.79 0.15 18.15
C ASP A 155 7.16 -1.25 18.20
N THR A 156 7.44 -2.07 17.19
CA THR A 156 6.92 -3.45 17.05
C THR A 156 7.50 -4.41 18.09
N GLU A 157 8.67 -4.10 18.66
CA GLU A 157 9.28 -4.91 19.73
C GLU A 157 8.57 -4.69 21.06
N LYS A 158 8.24 -3.42 21.38
CA LYS A 158 7.54 -3.03 22.62
C LYS A 158 6.02 -3.00 22.51
N ASP A 159 5.49 -3.11 21.29
CA ASP A 159 4.05 -3.04 20.99
C ASP A 159 3.43 -1.71 21.48
N GLU A 160 4.09 -0.60 21.15
CA GLU A 160 3.63 0.74 21.52
C GLU A 160 3.89 1.76 20.40
N ALA A 161 3.07 2.81 20.37
CA ALA A 161 3.37 3.97 19.53
C ALA A 161 4.65 4.64 20.05
N ALA A 162 5.74 4.61 19.27
CA ALA A 162 6.91 5.39 19.64
C ALA A 162 6.57 6.89 19.43
N ILE A 163 7.16 7.75 20.26
CA ILE A 163 7.14 9.20 20.03
C ILE A 163 7.60 9.43 18.58
N PRO A 164 6.90 10.23 17.74
CA PRO A 164 7.22 10.33 16.33
C PRO A 164 8.71 10.65 16.16
N VAL A 165 9.45 9.67 15.68
CA VAL A 165 10.90 9.82 15.41
C VAL A 165 11.12 10.84 14.30
N ARG A 166 10.07 11.09 13.49
CA ARG A 166 10.06 12.04 12.39
C ARG A 166 9.47 13.39 12.81
N ARG A 167 10.28 14.44 12.69
CA ARG A 167 9.80 15.83 12.62
C ARG A 167 9.34 16.12 11.20
N GLY A 168 8.18 16.73 11.01
CA GLY A 168 7.66 17.13 9.70
C GLY A 168 6.51 16.27 9.18
N ASN A 169 6.29 16.32 7.86
CA ASN A 169 5.16 15.67 7.20
C ASN A 169 5.46 14.20 6.90
N VAL A 170 4.57 13.31 7.34
CA VAL A 170 4.50 11.92 6.85
C VAL A 170 3.57 11.91 5.66
N THR A 171 4.16 11.67 4.49
CA THR A 171 3.42 11.53 3.24
C THR A 171 3.37 10.08 2.77
N PHE A 172 2.47 9.79 1.84
CA PHE A 172 2.30 8.47 1.27
C PHE A 172 3.59 7.98 0.59
N TYR A 173 4.26 8.84 -0.18
CA TYR A 173 5.55 8.50 -0.79
C TYR A 173 6.67 8.36 0.24
N SER A 174 6.65 9.15 1.33
CA SER A 174 7.63 9.00 2.40
C SER A 174 7.49 7.68 3.17
N LEU A 175 6.27 7.13 3.26
CA LEU A 175 6.00 5.81 3.84
C LEU A 175 6.48 4.72 2.89
N TYR A 176 6.07 4.76 1.63
CA TYR A 176 6.53 3.81 0.61
C TYR A 176 8.07 3.74 0.56
N SER A 177 8.73 4.90 0.54
CA SER A 177 10.19 4.97 0.51
C SER A 177 10.84 4.39 1.77
N GLU A 178 10.26 4.56 2.95
CA GLU A 178 10.84 3.99 4.18
C GLU A 178 10.60 2.48 4.25
N ILE A 179 9.39 2.00 3.93
CA ILE A 179 9.08 0.56 3.85
C ILE A 179 10.07 -0.13 2.93
N ARG A 180 10.30 0.43 1.74
CA ARG A 180 11.25 -0.17 0.81
C ARG A 180 12.70 -0.07 1.26
N LYS A 181 13.06 0.93 2.07
CA LYS A 181 14.41 1.06 2.60
C LYS A 181 14.69 0.09 3.74
N THR A 182 13.70 -0.19 4.59
CA THR A 182 13.84 -1.05 5.76
C THR A 182 13.56 -2.52 5.46
N MET A 183 12.67 -2.82 4.51
CA MET A 183 12.35 -4.19 4.13
C MET A 183 13.56 -4.89 3.47
N PRO A 184 13.93 -6.11 3.91
CA PRO A 184 15.05 -6.86 3.35
C PRO A 184 14.95 -7.02 1.83
N VAL A 185 16.09 -6.93 1.14
CA VAL A 185 16.16 -7.10 -0.32
C VAL A 185 15.54 -8.44 -0.78
N SER A 186 15.81 -9.52 -0.06
CA SER A 186 15.26 -10.85 -0.37
C SER A 186 13.74 -10.83 -0.36
N LEU A 187 13.14 -10.24 0.69
CA LEU A 187 11.70 -10.13 0.82
C LEU A 187 11.10 -9.20 -0.25
N ARG A 188 11.71 -8.03 -0.50
CA ARG A 188 11.24 -7.10 -1.54
C ARG A 188 11.26 -7.68 -2.95
N ARG A 189 12.11 -8.66 -3.23
CA ARG A 189 12.14 -9.38 -4.51
C ARG A 189 10.98 -10.36 -4.66
N GLU A 190 10.54 -10.94 -3.54
CA GLU A 190 9.47 -11.96 -3.53
C GLU A 190 8.08 -11.32 -3.39
N ALA A 191 7.97 -10.26 -2.61
CA ALA A 191 6.78 -9.44 -2.42
C ALA A 191 7.16 -7.97 -2.54
N THR A 192 7.10 -7.43 -3.76
CA THR A 192 7.49 -6.04 -4.02
C THR A 192 6.33 -5.11 -3.66
N PRO A 193 6.47 -4.24 -2.63
CA PRO A 193 5.41 -3.30 -2.31
C PRO A 193 5.12 -2.38 -3.50
N GLN A 194 3.85 -2.03 -3.71
CA GLN A 194 3.45 -1.07 -4.75
C GLN A 194 2.80 0.17 -4.13
N VAL A 195 2.71 1.23 -4.93
CA VAL A 195 2.14 2.52 -4.54
C VAL A 195 1.38 3.13 -5.72
N THR A 196 0.21 3.72 -5.47
CA THR A 196 -0.48 4.55 -6.47
C THR A 196 0.35 5.80 -6.78
N LEU A 197 0.54 6.11 -8.07
CA LEU A 197 1.31 7.28 -8.51
C LEU A 197 0.39 8.43 -8.87
N ASN A 198 -0.03 9.17 -7.84
CA ASN A 198 -0.73 10.44 -8.02
C ASN A 198 0.26 11.60 -8.23
N PRO A 199 -0.08 12.59 -9.07
CA PRO A 199 0.78 13.77 -9.26
C PRO A 199 0.91 14.63 -8.00
N LEU A 200 -0.02 14.47 -7.07
CA LEU A 200 0.01 15.07 -5.74
C LEU A 200 0.18 13.97 -4.69
N ASP A 201 1.15 14.18 -3.80
CA ASP A 201 1.35 13.32 -2.64
C ASP A 201 0.32 13.63 -1.54
N LEU A 202 -0.08 12.61 -0.80
CA LEU A 202 -1.00 12.74 0.32
C LEU A 202 -0.20 12.91 1.61
N VAL A 203 -0.36 14.06 2.28
CA VAL A 203 0.11 14.24 3.65
C VAL A 203 -0.86 13.55 4.60
N LEU A 204 -0.41 12.50 5.28
CA LEU A 204 -1.20 11.75 6.26
C LEU A 204 -1.13 12.40 7.64
N PHE A 205 0.08 12.77 8.07
CA PHE A 205 0.32 13.34 9.39
C PHE A 205 1.34 14.47 9.32
N SER A 206 1.21 15.45 10.21
CA SER A 206 2.16 16.53 10.43
C SER A 206 2.44 16.63 11.93
N PHE A 207 3.72 16.52 12.31
CA PHE A 207 4.19 16.55 13.70
C PHE A 207 5.11 17.75 13.96
#